data_AF-A0A2H6G0F1-F1
#
_entry.id   AF-A0A2H6G0F1-F1
#
_cell.length_a   1.000
_cell.length_b   1.000
_cell.length_c   1.000
_cell.angle_alpha   90.00
_cell.angle_beta   90.00
_cell.angle_gamma   90.00
#
_symmetry.space_group_name_H-M   'P 1'
#
loop_
_entity.id
_entity.type
_entity.pdbx_description
1 polymer ?
#
loop_
_entity_poly.entity_id
_entity_poly.type
_entity_poly.pdbx_seq_one_letter_code
_entity_poly.pdbx_strand_id
1 'polypeptide(L)'
;MRNIKTTLGMEVLSCKTPDMVRKEIWVYLLAYNLIRLLMVRAALLGDLLPRQLSFKYTLQLYIAWRKPNHENDDERLGKLLILIAHKQVGNRQGRIEPRAVKRRPKPYPLLTKTRKMAQEEIRKNGHAKKLK
;
A
#
# COMPACT_ATOMS: atom_id res chain seq x y z
N MET A 1 1.34 9.12 2.11
CA MET A 1 2.79 8.86 2.27
C MET A 1 3.19 7.45 2.71
N ARG A 2 2.28 6.59 3.23
CA ARG A 2 2.65 5.24 3.73
C ARG A 2 3.34 4.36 2.67
N ASN A 3 2.87 4.37 1.42
CA ASN A 3 3.39 3.48 0.38
C ASN A 3 4.86 3.75 0.02
N ILE A 4 5.27 5.03 -0.04
CA ILE A 4 6.67 5.40 -0.31
C ILE A 4 7.57 4.87 0.80
N LYS A 5 7.19 5.14 2.06
CA LYS A 5 8.01 4.75 3.21
C LYS A 5 8.07 3.23 3.39
N THR A 6 6.90 2.57 3.47
CA THR A 6 6.83 1.17 3.90
C THR A 6 6.81 0.17 2.75
N THR A 7 6.09 0.48 1.67
CA THR A 7 5.86 -0.50 0.59
C THR A 7 7.02 -0.57 -0.39
N LEU A 8 7.69 0.57 -0.64
CA LEU A 8 8.92 0.59 -1.43
C LEU A 8 10.18 0.27 -0.60
N GLY A 9 10.08 0.21 0.73
CA GLY A 9 11.22 -0.13 1.60
C GLY A 9 12.11 1.05 2.00
N MET A 10 11.66 2.30 1.81
CA MET A 10 12.38 3.52 2.20
C MET A 10 12.38 3.78 3.73
N GLU A 11 12.28 2.75 4.56
CA GLU A 11 12.35 2.89 6.03
C GLU A 11 13.80 3.06 6.51
N VAL A 12 14.75 2.45 5.79
CA VAL A 12 16.18 2.54 6.05
C VAL A 12 16.86 2.84 4.71
N LEU A 13 17.56 3.97 4.65
CA LEU A 13 18.33 4.36 3.48
C LEU A 13 19.69 3.66 3.50
N SER A 14 20.15 3.23 2.33
CA SER A 14 21.39 2.46 2.18
C SER A 14 22.62 3.36 2.02
N CYS A 15 22.43 4.58 1.51
CA CYS A 15 23.52 5.54 1.29
C CYS A 15 24.02 6.15 2.61
N LYS A 16 25.34 6.40 2.68
CA LYS A 16 26.01 6.91 3.89
C LYS A 16 26.35 8.40 3.86
N THR A 17 26.31 9.03 2.68
CA THR A 17 26.61 10.46 2.53
C THR A 17 25.34 11.26 2.25
N PRO A 18 25.23 12.52 2.73
CA PRO A 18 24.04 13.35 2.50
C PRO A 18 23.68 13.50 1.02
N ASP A 19 24.68 13.65 0.15
CA ASP A 19 24.44 13.81 -1.29
C ASP A 19 23.87 12.55 -1.94
N MET A 20 24.37 11.37 -1.56
CA MET A 20 23.85 10.09 -2.06
C MET A 20 22.48 9.76 -1.49
N VAL A 21 22.23 10.11 -0.22
CA VAL A 21 20.91 10.00 0.41
C VAL A 21 19.85 10.80 -0.36
N ARG A 22 20.16 12.03 -0.81
CA ARG A 22 19.23 12.80 -1.65
C ARG A 22 18.91 12.07 -2.94
N LYS A 23 19.91 11.50 -3.62
CA LYS A 23 19.72 10.72 -4.85
C LYS A 23 18.85 9.48 -4.61
N GLU A 24 19.11 8.76 -3.52
CA GLU A 24 18.32 7.59 -3.13
C GLU A 24 16.84 7.96 -2.92
N ILE A 25 16.55 9.07 -2.24
CA ILE A 25 15.18 9.59 -2.07
C ILE A 25 14.54 9.91 -3.44
N TRP A 26 15.27 10.54 -4.35
CA TRP A 26 14.77 10.83 -5.70
C TRP A 26 14.42 9.57 -6.49
N VAL A 27 15.24 8.52 -6.38
CA VAL A 27 14.95 7.21 -7.01
C VAL A 27 13.67 6.60 -6.43
N TYR A 28 13.46 6.65 -5.11
CA TYR A 28 12.21 6.18 -4.50
C TYR A 28 10.98 6.98 -4.95
N LEU A 29 11.11 8.31 -5.10
CA LEU A 29 10.04 9.16 -5.63
C LEU A 29 9.72 8.81 -7.09
N LEU A 30 10.75 8.60 -7.91
CA LEU A 30 10.59 8.17 -9.29
C LEU A 30 9.86 6.83 -9.38
N ALA A 31 10.30 5.82 -8.62
CA ALA A 31 9.66 4.51 -8.56
C ALA A 31 8.20 4.61 -8.10
N TYR A 32 7.90 5.42 -7.09
CA TYR A 32 6.53 5.66 -6.64
C TYR A 32 5.65 6.24 -7.75
N ASN A 33 6.14 7.25 -8.46
CA ASN A 33 5.41 7.91 -9.54
C ASN A 33 5.18 6.96 -10.73
N LEU A 34 6.15 6.10 -11.05
CA LEU A 34 5.99 5.10 -12.10
C LEU A 34 4.88 4.10 -11.76
N ILE A 35 4.86 3.55 -10.54
CA ILE A 35 3.79 2.65 -10.10
C ILE A 35 2.44 3.38 -10.11
N ARG A 36 2.39 4.67 -9.71
CA ARG A 36 1.16 5.47 -9.78
C ARG A 36 0.67 5.66 -11.21
N LEU A 37 1.56 5.90 -12.16
CA LEU A 37 1.21 6.01 -13.58
C LEU A 37 0.62 4.70 -14.12
N LEU A 38 1.23 3.56 -13.78
CA LEU A 38 0.68 2.24 -14.14
C LEU A 38 -0.72 2.03 -13.56
N MET A 39 -0.93 2.41 -12.30
CA MET A 39 -2.27 2.37 -11.68
C MET A 39 -3.26 3.26 -12.43
N VAL A 40 -2.89 4.48 -12.81
CA VAL A 40 -3.79 5.40 -13.55
C VAL A 40 -4.17 4.78 -14.89
N ARG A 41 -3.21 4.27 -15.66
CA ARG A 41 -3.48 3.64 -16.95
C ARG A 41 -4.38 2.40 -16.81
N ALA A 42 -4.10 1.54 -15.84
CA ALA A 42 -4.93 0.37 -15.56
C ALA A 42 -6.35 0.76 -15.12
N ALA A 43 -6.47 1.83 -14.33
CA ALA A 43 -7.77 2.32 -13.87
C ALA A 43 -8.60 2.87 -15.03
N LEU A 44 -7.99 3.62 -15.96
CA LEU A 44 -8.64 4.10 -17.18
C LEU A 44 -9.14 2.94 -18.06
N LEU A 45 -8.36 1.87 -18.20
CA LEU A 45 -8.75 0.69 -18.96
C LEU A 45 -9.90 -0.10 -18.32
N GLY A 46 -10.02 -0.06 -17.00
CA GLY A 46 -11.03 -0.81 -16.24
C GLY A 46 -12.25 0.01 -15.80
N ASP A 47 -12.34 1.28 -16.19
CA ASP A 47 -13.32 2.26 -15.66
C ASP A 47 -13.36 2.31 -14.12
N LEU A 48 -12.17 2.41 -13.51
CA LEU A 48 -11.98 2.45 -12.06
C LEU A 48 -11.34 3.77 -11.63
N LEU A 49 -11.48 4.11 -10.35
CA LEU A 49 -10.66 5.14 -9.74
C LEU A 49 -9.28 4.58 -9.36
N PRO A 50 -8.17 5.30 -9.59
CA PRO A 50 -6.84 4.86 -9.17
C PRO A 50 -6.72 4.56 -7.66
N ARG A 51 -7.62 5.10 -6.83
CA ARG A 51 -7.69 4.83 -5.38
C ARG A 51 -8.27 3.45 -5.06
N GLN A 52 -9.05 2.86 -5.98
CA GLN A 52 -9.58 1.50 -5.86
C GLN A 52 -8.53 0.44 -6.18
N LEU A 53 -7.37 0.82 -6.72
CA LEU A 53 -6.28 -0.11 -7.03
C LEU A 53 -5.28 -0.19 -5.89
N SER A 54 -4.71 -1.39 -5.67
CA SER A 54 -3.75 -1.63 -4.60
C SER A 54 -2.33 -1.35 -5.08
N PHE A 55 -1.68 -0.31 -4.53
CA PHE A 55 -0.28 0.01 -4.83
C PHE A 55 0.67 -1.17 -4.61
N LYS A 56 0.49 -1.92 -3.51
CA LYS A 56 1.32 -3.10 -3.21
C LYS A 56 1.16 -4.18 -4.29
N TYR A 57 -0.06 -4.40 -4.74
CA TYR A 57 -0.33 -5.41 -5.75
C TYR A 57 0.25 -5.00 -7.11
N THR A 58 0.07 -3.74 -7.51
CA THR A 58 0.70 -3.19 -8.73
C THR A 58 2.22 -3.34 -8.70
N LEU A 59 2.87 -3.03 -7.58
CA LEU A 59 4.31 -3.19 -7.42
C LEU A 59 4.75 -4.66 -7.58
N GLN A 60 4.02 -5.60 -6.97
CA GLN A 60 4.32 -7.04 -7.10
C GLN A 60 4.19 -7.51 -8.55
N LEU A 61 3.13 -7.09 -9.25
CA LEU A 61 2.95 -7.40 -10.67
C LEU A 61 4.05 -6.79 -11.53
N TYR A 62 4.43 -5.54 -11.29
CA TYR A 62 5.53 -4.88 -12.01
C TYR A 62 6.87 -5.62 -11.81
N ILE A 63 7.17 -6.05 -10.58
CA ILE A 63 8.39 -6.83 -10.28
C ILE A 63 8.35 -8.22 -10.95
N ALA A 64 7.18 -8.83 -11.10
CA ALA A 64 7.05 -10.07 -11.86
C ALA A 64 7.20 -9.81 -13.38
N TRP A 65 6.60 -8.74 -13.89
CA TRP A 65 6.58 -8.34 -15.29
C TRP A 65 7.94 -7.89 -15.83
N ARG A 66 8.80 -7.27 -15.01
CA ARG A 66 10.16 -6.83 -15.42
C ARG A 66 11.11 -7.99 -15.78
N LYS A 67 10.74 -9.24 -15.49
CA LYS A 67 11.57 -10.39 -15.86
C LYS A 67 11.60 -10.52 -17.39
N PRO A 68 12.75 -10.83 -18.00
CA PRO A 68 12.84 -11.00 -19.45
C PRO A 68 11.85 -12.07 -19.93
N ASN A 69 11.17 -11.79 -21.04
CA ASN A 69 10.32 -12.74 -21.75
C ASN A 69 10.42 -12.46 -23.25
N HIS A 70 10.05 -13.43 -24.09
CA HIS A 70 10.12 -13.35 -25.56
C HIS A 70 8.90 -12.66 -26.22
N GLU A 71 7.99 -12.10 -25.42
CA GLU A 71 6.79 -11.41 -25.93
C GLU A 71 7.09 -9.97 -26.38
N ASN A 72 6.31 -9.46 -27.33
CA ASN A 72 6.33 -8.03 -27.69
C ASN A 72 5.96 -7.17 -26.47
N ASP A 73 6.71 -6.10 -26.24
CA ASP A 73 6.60 -5.25 -25.05
C ASP A 73 5.22 -4.58 -24.91
N ASP A 74 4.57 -4.21 -26.01
CA ASP A 74 3.25 -3.57 -25.99
C ASP A 74 2.15 -4.53 -25.52
N GLU A 75 2.15 -5.77 -26.04
CA GLU A 75 1.20 -6.80 -25.62
C GLU A 75 1.42 -7.17 -24.15
N ARG A 76 2.68 -7.28 -23.73
CA ARG A 76 3.05 -7.58 -22.35
C ARG A 76 2.61 -6.48 -21.40
N LEU A 77 2.73 -5.21 -21.81
CA LEU A 77 2.24 -4.06 -21.04
C LEU A 77 0.71 -4.09 -20.94
N GLY A 78 0.00 -4.39 -22.02
CA GLY A 78 -1.46 -4.56 -22.02
C GLY A 78 -1.91 -5.61 -20.99
N LYS A 79 -1.30 -6.81 -21.01
CA LYS A 79 -1.56 -7.88 -20.03
C LYS A 79 -1.32 -7.42 -18.59
N LEU A 80 -0.22 -6.71 -18.34
CA LEU A 80 0.07 -6.16 -17.01
C LEU A 80 -1.04 -5.20 -16.54
N LEU A 81 -1.48 -4.29 -17.39
CA LEU A 81 -2.51 -3.30 -17.04
C LEU A 81 -3.86 -3.99 -16.74
N ILE A 82 -4.25 -5.00 -17.53
CA ILE A 82 -5.44 -5.80 -17.28
C ILE A 82 -5.35 -6.51 -15.91
N LEU A 83 -4.23 -7.14 -15.62
CA LEU A 83 -4.00 -7.81 -14.33
C LEU A 83 -4.07 -6.83 -13.16
N ILE A 84 -3.52 -5.61 -13.30
CA ILE A 84 -3.61 -4.57 -12.29
C ILE A 84 -5.07 -4.18 -12.05
N ALA A 85 -5.86 -3.96 -13.11
CA ALA A 85 -7.27 -3.57 -13.02
C ALA A 85 -8.14 -4.63 -12.35
N HIS A 86 -7.80 -5.92 -12.54
CA HIS A 86 -8.59 -7.05 -12.05
C HIS A 86 -8.71 -7.09 -10.51
N LYS A 87 -7.69 -6.63 -9.76
CA LYS A 87 -7.70 -6.71 -8.29
C LYS A 87 -7.92 -5.35 -7.63
N GLN A 88 -9.17 -5.11 -7.27
CA GLN A 88 -9.55 -3.93 -6.50
C GLN A 88 -9.27 -4.10 -5.00
N VAL A 89 -9.02 -2.98 -4.34
CA VAL A 89 -9.00 -2.87 -2.89
C VAL A 89 -10.45 -3.09 -2.41
N GLY A 90 -10.68 -4.20 -1.72
CA GLY A 90 -12.02 -4.54 -1.24
C GLY A 90 -12.62 -3.44 -0.35
N ASN A 91 -13.86 -3.07 -0.62
CA ASN A 91 -14.65 -2.20 0.24
C ASN A 91 -15.06 -2.98 1.50
N ARG A 92 -14.70 -2.45 2.68
CA ARG A 92 -15.07 -3.03 3.99
C ARG A 92 -15.86 -2.01 4.78
N GLN A 93 -16.98 -1.59 4.18
CA GLN A 93 -17.87 -0.60 4.78
C GLN A 93 -18.38 -1.11 6.14
N GLY A 94 -18.38 -0.25 7.14
CA GLY A 94 -18.78 -0.60 8.51
C GLY A 94 -17.75 -1.37 9.33
N ARG A 95 -16.52 -1.60 8.82
CA ARG A 95 -15.46 -2.26 9.61
C ARG A 95 -14.92 -1.32 10.67
N ILE A 96 -15.17 -1.67 11.93
CA ILE A 96 -14.63 -1.00 13.11
C ILE A 96 -13.69 -1.97 13.81
N GLU A 97 -12.42 -1.58 13.99
CA GLU A 97 -11.43 -2.42 14.67
C GLU A 97 -10.82 -1.66 15.85
N PRO A 98 -10.74 -2.26 17.04
CA PRO A 98 -10.07 -1.66 18.19
C PRO A 98 -8.60 -1.37 17.89
N ARG A 99 -8.14 -0.17 18.27
CA ARG A 99 -6.72 0.21 18.18
C ARG A 99 -5.93 -0.36 19.36
N ALA A 100 -5.97 -1.68 19.53
CA ALA A 100 -5.38 -2.40 20.65
C ALA A 100 -4.78 -3.74 20.17
N VAL A 101 -3.81 -4.27 20.90
CA VAL A 101 -3.10 -5.52 20.58
C VAL A 101 -3.28 -6.57 21.67
N LYS A 102 -3.31 -7.87 21.33
CA LYS A 102 -3.43 -8.94 22.33
C LYS A 102 -2.13 -9.24 23.09
N ARG A 103 -0.97 -8.93 22.52
CA ARG A 103 0.36 -9.25 23.07
C ARG A 103 1.30 -8.05 22.88
N ARG A 104 2.23 -7.80 23.82
CA ARG A 104 3.30 -6.77 23.69
C ARG A 104 4.40 -7.26 22.75
N PRO A 105 4.99 -6.40 21.88
CA PRO A 105 5.86 -5.29 22.31
C PRO A 105 5.63 -3.93 21.60
N LYS A 106 4.43 -3.67 21.06
CA LYS A 106 4.16 -2.38 20.37
C LYS A 106 3.52 -1.34 21.31
N PRO A 107 3.72 -0.02 21.08
CA PRO A 107 3.10 1.05 21.87
C PRO A 107 1.60 1.19 21.54
N TYR A 108 0.84 0.15 21.86
CA TYR A 108 -0.61 0.08 21.69
C TYR A 108 -1.23 -0.46 22.98
N PRO A 109 -2.43 0.02 23.38
CA PRO A 109 -3.18 -0.55 24.48
C PRO A 109 -3.39 -2.06 24.31
N LEU A 110 -3.50 -2.79 25.44
CA LEU A 110 -3.85 -4.19 25.42
C LEU A 110 -5.35 -4.36 25.13
N LEU A 111 -5.67 -5.33 24.26
CA LEU A 111 -7.06 -5.74 24.04
C LEU A 111 -7.46 -6.73 25.14
N THR A 112 -7.91 -6.20 26.27
CA THR A 112 -8.29 -6.96 27.48
C THR A 112 -9.73 -7.49 27.43
N LYS A 113 -10.59 -6.87 26.62
CA LYS A 113 -11.99 -7.28 26.39
C LYS A 113 -12.17 -7.99 25.05
N THR A 114 -13.30 -8.66 24.88
CA THR A 114 -13.62 -9.31 23.59
C THR A 114 -13.69 -8.27 22.47
N ARG A 115 -13.41 -8.69 21.23
CA ARG A 115 -13.44 -7.77 20.07
C ARG A 115 -14.82 -7.16 19.87
N LYS A 116 -15.89 -7.93 20.05
CA LYS A 116 -17.28 -7.45 19.89
C LYS A 116 -17.58 -6.32 20.88
N MET A 117 -17.26 -6.50 22.16
CA MET A 117 -17.46 -5.46 23.19
C MET A 117 -16.65 -4.20 22.88
N ALA A 118 -15.39 -4.34 22.48
CA ALA A 118 -14.58 -3.19 22.09
C ALA A 118 -15.11 -2.46 20.84
N GLN A 119 -15.69 -3.18 19.88
CA GLN A 119 -16.32 -2.60 18.70
C GLN A 119 -17.58 -1.81 19.06
N GLU A 120 -18.42 -2.34 19.94
CA GLU A 120 -19.62 -1.66 20.44
C GLU A 120 -19.28 -0.38 21.20
N GLU A 121 -18.24 -0.42 22.03
CA GLU A 121 -17.76 0.78 22.73
C GLU A 121 -17.26 1.85 21.77
N ILE A 122 -16.54 1.45 20.70
CA ILE A 122 -16.11 2.38 19.66
C ILE A 122 -17.30 2.94 18.88
N ARG A 123 -18.35 2.14 18.64
CA ARG A 123 -19.58 2.64 18.00
C ARG A 123 -20.26 3.71 18.85
N LYS A 124 -20.27 3.54 20.18
CA LYS A 124 -20.90 4.48 21.13
C LYS A 124 -20.05 5.73 21.38
N ASN A 125 -18.75 5.54 21.60
CA ASN A 125 -17.86 6.58 22.15
C ASN A 125 -16.80 7.08 21.16
N GLY A 126 -16.72 6.48 19.96
CA GLY A 126 -15.65 6.73 19.00
C GLY A 126 -14.33 6.04 19.34
N HIS A 127 -13.31 6.26 18.49
CA HIS A 127 -11.97 5.73 18.73
C HIS A 127 -11.25 6.55 19.81
N ALA A 128 -10.65 5.85 20.79
CA ALA A 128 -9.78 6.47 21.77
C ALA A 128 -8.63 7.26 21.10
N LYS A 129 -8.27 8.42 21.69
CA LYS A 129 -7.15 9.24 21.23
C LYS A 129 -5.87 8.42 21.21
N LYS A 130 -5.03 8.63 20.19
CA LYS A 130 -3.74 7.97 20.06
C LYS A 130 -2.88 8.38 21.26
N LEU A 131 -2.48 7.41 22.09
CA LEU A 131 -1.45 7.62 23.11
C LEU A 131 -0.17 8.08 22.39
N LYS A 132 0.44 9.18 22.87
CA LYS A 132 1.66 9.75 22.29
C LYS A 132 2.82 8.76 22.41
#